data_AF-A0A1I0SBF9-F1
#
_entry.id   AF-A0A1I0SBF9-F1
#
_cell.length_a   1.000
_cell.length_b   1.000
_cell.length_c   1.000
_cell.angle_alpha   90.00
_cell.angle_beta   90.00
_cell.angle_gamma   90.00
#
_symmetry.space_group_name_H-M   'P 1'
#
loop_
_entity.id
_entity.type
_entity.pdbx_description
1 polymer ?
#
loop_
_entity_poly.entity_id
_entity_poly.type
_entity_poly.pdbx_seq_one_letter_code
_entity_poly.pdbx_strand_id
1 'polypeptide(L)'
;MKKIWIYLLGATVLFTGCSRKSDLNIDGTPTDVRLAQALATYQQKLTEAPYGWVFTEYTNGTSTNGGVTRNGPKAIFTYYMKFGKDEQVSMISDFNPTAALVFNNSGYRVKAVQRPTLIFDTYSYIHLPCDPDASVSHSPYGNGFNWGTDFEFAFADNIPAAELGDTIRLTGNLNNATGILVKATQAQQQTFTANGIGGYTAFNQILNYFKRVAVGGTTLEITPGVGGRSFDLKTTGSQTITNVGVQYTATSILLESPVTVGSVSIKSFDNLIWNGGTGTISASINGNTPVTITPALAPLTPEPDVALNFYIAGLDGAWLAGPGFHVRGVDDAYNLLKLPYPGGTYLAMVYLPGRVNGGDLDVLSPYFTGLDDGYPYVYAGGIAQPGITQGRLTFRMLNGGDPVVNPPALIATNRIFNFGRTAAPYTTPSPGFYIVRKADGVTFDMVTAGDALGWISWALQ
;
A
#
# COMPACT_ATOMS: atom_id res chain seq x y z
N MET A 1 10.17 61.70 64.69
CA MET A 1 9.37 60.46 64.75
C MET A 1 8.49 60.19 63.52
N LYS A 2 8.27 61.14 62.59
CA LYS A 2 7.40 60.95 61.40
C LYS A 2 7.98 60.12 60.24
N LYS A 3 9.31 59.86 60.20
CA LYS A 3 9.94 59.10 59.11
C LYS A 3 9.97 57.58 59.32
N ILE A 4 9.88 57.10 60.56
CA ILE A 4 9.87 55.66 60.89
C ILE A 4 8.59 54.97 60.39
N TRP A 5 7.47 55.67 60.39
CA TRP A 5 6.19 55.15 59.89
C TRP A 5 6.20 54.90 58.38
N ILE A 6 6.95 55.69 57.60
CA ILE A 6 7.09 55.49 56.15
C ILE A 6 7.94 54.26 55.84
N TYR A 7 9.00 54.02 56.62
CA TYR A 7 9.82 52.81 56.47
C TYR A 7 9.08 51.54 56.92
N LEU A 8 8.22 51.62 57.96
CA LEU A 8 7.36 50.49 58.36
C LEU A 8 6.25 50.19 57.33
N LEU A 9 5.69 51.22 56.70
CA LEU A 9 4.68 51.07 55.64
C LEU A 9 5.29 50.55 54.34
N GLY A 10 6.53 50.94 54.01
CA GLY A 10 7.29 50.39 52.88
C GLY A 10 7.75 48.95 53.10
N ALA A 11 8.09 48.57 54.34
CA ALA A 11 8.50 47.21 54.67
C ALA A 11 7.34 46.20 54.62
N THR A 12 6.10 46.62 54.87
CA THR A 12 4.92 45.74 54.80
C THR A 12 4.46 45.43 53.37
N VAL A 13 4.75 46.32 52.41
CA VAL A 13 4.47 46.09 50.97
C VAL A 13 5.47 45.10 50.34
N LEU A 14 6.66 44.94 50.92
CA LEU A 14 7.66 43.97 50.44
C LEU A 14 7.35 42.51 50.83
N PHE A 15 6.44 42.28 51.79
CA PHE A 15 6.01 40.94 52.20
C PHE A 15 4.67 40.49 51.61
N THR A 16 3.97 41.35 50.86
CA THR A 16 2.86 40.94 49.98
C THR A 16 3.40 40.53 48.61
N GLY A 17 4.41 39.67 48.59
CA GLY A 17 4.75 38.92 47.39
C GLY A 17 3.56 38.03 47.07
N CYS A 18 2.97 38.21 45.88
CA CYS A 18 1.97 37.29 45.33
C CYS A 18 2.45 35.86 45.59
N SER A 19 1.79 35.12 46.49
CA SER A 19 2.02 33.69 46.56
C SER A 19 1.70 33.16 45.16
N ARG A 20 2.70 32.70 44.42
CA ARG A 20 2.49 31.91 43.21
C ARG A 20 1.88 30.58 43.64
N LYS A 21 0.63 30.61 44.06
CA LYS A 21 -0.21 29.43 43.95
C LYS A 21 -0.58 29.39 42.47
N SER A 22 0.23 28.70 41.69
CA SER A 22 -0.25 28.18 40.41
C SER A 22 -1.32 27.15 40.77
N ASP A 23 -2.53 27.63 41.06
CA ASP A 23 -3.67 26.74 41.21
C ASP A 23 -4.06 26.33 39.80
N LEU A 24 -3.39 25.30 39.28
CA LEU A 24 -3.71 24.65 38.01
C LEU A 24 -4.96 23.75 38.15
N ASN A 25 -5.58 23.74 39.33
CA ASN A 25 -6.81 23.01 39.57
C ASN A 25 -7.96 23.75 38.87
N ILE A 26 -8.69 23.02 38.04
CA ILE A 26 -9.97 23.48 37.51
C ILE A 26 -11.03 22.82 38.39
N ASP A 27 -11.94 23.63 38.93
CA ASP A 27 -13.01 23.20 39.84
C ASP A 27 -12.51 22.40 41.07
N GLY A 28 -11.35 22.79 41.61
CA GLY A 28 -10.75 22.15 42.80
C GLY A 28 -10.18 20.75 42.57
N THR A 29 -10.17 20.26 41.32
CA THR A 29 -9.62 18.94 41.00
C THR A 29 -8.19 19.06 40.46
N PRO A 30 -7.21 18.31 41.01
CA PRO A 30 -5.84 18.28 40.52
C PRO A 30 -5.73 17.92 39.04
N THR A 31 -4.78 18.55 38.35
CA THR A 31 -4.51 18.28 36.93
C THR A 31 -4.27 16.79 36.67
N ASP A 32 -3.48 16.12 37.52
CA ASP A 32 -3.17 14.70 37.36
C ASP A 32 -4.40 13.80 37.49
N VAL A 33 -5.33 14.14 38.40
CA VAL A 33 -6.59 13.40 38.59
C VAL A 33 -7.48 13.56 37.35
N ARG A 34 -7.61 14.78 36.83
CA ARG A 34 -8.39 15.05 35.61
C ARG A 34 -7.79 14.36 34.39
N LEU A 35 -6.46 14.35 34.27
CA LEU A 35 -5.76 13.67 33.20
C LEU A 35 -5.98 12.16 33.25
N ALA A 36 -5.78 11.54 34.42
CA ALA A 36 -6.01 10.10 34.61
C ALA A 36 -7.47 9.72 34.30
N GLN A 37 -8.44 10.52 34.74
CA GLN A 37 -9.85 10.30 34.45
C GLN A 37 -10.15 10.42 32.95
N ALA A 38 -9.58 11.41 32.26
CA ALA A 38 -9.74 11.56 30.81
C ALA A 38 -9.17 10.36 30.05
N LEU A 39 -7.94 9.93 30.37
CA LEU A 39 -7.30 8.76 29.76
C LEU A 39 -8.12 7.48 29.98
N ALA A 40 -8.62 7.27 31.20
CA ALA A 40 -9.50 6.15 31.53
C ALA A 40 -10.81 6.20 30.72
N THR A 41 -11.37 7.40 30.51
CA THR A 41 -12.59 7.59 29.70
C THR A 41 -12.33 7.22 28.23
N TYR A 42 -11.21 7.65 27.65
CA TYR A 42 -10.83 7.24 26.28
C TYR A 42 -10.68 5.72 26.16
N GLN A 43 -10.03 5.07 27.13
CA GLN A 43 -9.88 3.61 27.14
C GLN A 43 -11.24 2.89 27.30
N GLN A 44 -12.14 3.45 28.12
CA GLN A 44 -13.51 2.96 28.23
C GLN A 44 -14.25 3.09 26.89
N LYS A 45 -14.13 4.22 26.18
CA LYS A 45 -14.74 4.40 24.86
C LYS A 45 -14.31 3.33 23.85
N LEU A 46 -13.02 2.99 23.82
CA LEU A 46 -12.53 1.93 22.93
C LEU A 46 -13.14 0.56 23.27
N THR A 47 -13.29 0.25 24.56
CA THR A 47 -13.75 -1.07 25.03
C THR A 47 -15.28 -1.21 25.14
N GLU A 48 -16.04 -0.12 25.21
CA GLU A 48 -17.51 -0.16 25.28
C GLU A 48 -18.18 -0.50 23.94
N ALA A 49 -17.45 -0.53 22.83
CA ALA A 49 -17.95 -1.00 21.54
C ALA A 49 -18.06 -2.55 21.53
N PRO A 50 -19.24 -3.14 21.74
CA PRO A 50 -19.36 -4.59 21.95
C PRO A 50 -18.95 -5.39 20.71
N TYR A 51 -19.12 -4.81 19.52
CA TYR A 51 -18.81 -5.44 18.25
C TYR A 51 -17.49 -4.96 17.63
N GLY A 52 -16.71 -4.14 18.35
CA GLY A 52 -15.43 -3.61 17.86
C GLY A 52 -15.59 -2.35 17.02
N TRP A 53 -14.56 -2.07 16.23
CA TRP A 53 -14.42 -0.87 15.43
C TRP A 53 -13.92 -1.21 14.03
N VAL A 54 -14.39 -0.49 13.02
CA VAL A 54 -13.74 -0.42 11.72
C VAL A 54 -12.83 0.80 11.77
N PHE A 55 -11.52 0.55 11.75
CA PHE A 55 -10.52 1.60 11.65
C PHE A 55 -10.14 1.79 10.18
N THR A 56 -10.16 3.03 9.72
CA THR A 56 -9.65 3.41 8.40
C THR A 56 -8.53 4.42 8.57
N GLU A 57 -7.40 4.12 7.96
CA GLU A 57 -6.23 4.98 7.97
C GLU A 57 -5.95 5.50 6.56
N TYR A 58 -5.80 6.82 6.45
CA TYR A 58 -5.50 7.51 5.21
C TYR A 58 -4.10 8.11 5.28
N THR A 59 -3.24 7.82 4.30
CA THR A 59 -1.86 8.34 4.23
C THR A 59 -1.81 9.77 3.67
N ASN A 60 -2.72 10.63 4.14
CA ASN A 60 -2.90 12.00 3.68
C ASN A 60 -2.05 13.05 4.43
N GLY A 61 -1.22 12.60 5.37
CA GLY A 61 -0.36 13.45 6.19
C GLY A 61 0.97 13.83 5.52
N THR A 62 1.88 14.36 6.33
CA THR A 62 3.26 14.68 5.92
C THR A 62 4.16 13.56 6.43
N SER A 63 4.52 12.62 5.56
CA SER A 63 5.45 11.58 5.97
C SER A 63 6.83 12.19 6.30
N THR A 64 7.19 12.18 7.58
CA THR A 64 8.39 12.86 8.08
C THR A 64 9.63 11.96 7.97
N ASN A 65 9.42 10.64 7.82
CA ASN A 65 10.47 9.61 7.74
C ASN A 65 10.59 8.99 6.32
N GLY A 66 10.42 9.80 5.28
CA GLY A 66 10.62 9.36 3.89
C GLY A 66 9.49 8.51 3.31
N GLY A 67 8.56 7.96 4.10
CA GLY A 67 7.32 7.38 3.56
C GLY A 67 6.61 8.34 2.60
N VAL A 68 5.71 7.82 1.78
CA VAL A 68 5.11 8.54 0.64
C VAL A 68 4.63 9.95 1.02
N THR A 69 5.37 10.98 0.57
CA THR A 69 5.22 12.36 1.03
C THR A 69 4.32 13.16 0.09
N ARG A 70 3.48 14.02 0.70
CA ARG A 70 2.92 15.32 0.27
C ARG A 70 2.22 15.42 -1.10
N ASN A 71 2.78 14.84 -2.15
CA ASN A 71 2.32 14.81 -3.53
C ASN A 71 2.22 13.38 -4.11
N GLY A 72 2.70 12.35 -3.40
CA GLY A 72 2.60 10.96 -3.83
C GLY A 72 1.17 10.39 -3.70
N PRO A 73 0.89 9.24 -4.34
CA PRO A 73 -0.41 8.59 -4.30
C PRO A 73 -0.73 8.15 -2.88
N LYS A 74 -1.92 8.55 -2.43
CA LYS A 74 -2.44 8.23 -1.10
C LYS A 74 -2.91 6.78 -1.08
N ALA A 75 -2.71 6.11 0.04
CA ALA A 75 -3.19 4.78 0.32
C ALA A 75 -4.22 4.83 1.44
N ILE A 76 -5.13 3.87 1.41
CA ILE A 76 -6.13 3.66 2.44
C ILE A 76 -5.93 2.24 2.97
N PHE A 77 -5.83 2.12 4.29
CA PHE A 77 -5.76 0.85 4.99
C PHE A 77 -6.99 0.68 5.86
N THR A 78 -7.63 -0.47 5.77
CA THR A 78 -8.78 -0.82 6.60
C THR A 78 -8.38 -1.89 7.60
N TYR A 79 -8.82 -1.70 8.83
CA TYR A 79 -8.70 -2.68 9.90
C TYR A 79 -10.06 -2.89 10.55
N TYR A 80 -10.33 -4.13 10.96
CA TYR A 80 -11.35 -4.38 11.97
C TYR A 80 -10.63 -4.66 13.30
N MET A 81 -10.99 -3.93 14.35
CA MET A 81 -10.30 -3.94 15.64
C MET A 81 -11.27 -4.23 16.79
N LYS A 82 -10.89 -5.13 17.70
CA LYS A 82 -11.64 -5.40 18.92
C LYS A 82 -10.74 -5.21 20.14
N PHE A 83 -10.93 -4.09 20.83
CA PHE A 83 -10.21 -3.73 22.05
C PHE A 83 -10.76 -4.51 23.27
N GLY A 84 -9.85 -5.13 24.00
CA GLY A 84 -10.08 -5.84 25.26
C GLY A 84 -9.74 -4.99 26.48
N LYS A 85 -10.27 -5.37 27.64
CA LYS A 85 -9.98 -4.70 28.93
C LYS A 85 -8.61 -5.07 29.51
N ASP A 86 -7.98 -6.09 28.95
CA ASP A 86 -6.62 -6.58 29.22
C ASP A 86 -5.55 -5.80 28.45
N GLU A 87 -5.90 -4.65 27.88
CA GLU A 87 -4.99 -3.82 27.08
C GLU A 87 -4.46 -4.53 25.83
N GLN A 88 -5.21 -5.51 25.33
CA GLN A 88 -4.98 -6.17 24.04
C GLN A 88 -6.03 -5.73 23.01
N VAL A 89 -5.62 -5.64 21.75
CA VAL A 89 -6.51 -5.41 20.61
C VAL A 89 -6.25 -6.49 19.57
N SER A 90 -7.32 -7.19 19.20
CA SER A 90 -7.29 -8.14 18.08
C SER A 90 -7.69 -7.44 16.80
N MET A 91 -6.99 -7.73 15.70
CA MET A 91 -7.24 -7.07 14.42
C MET A 91 -7.02 -7.97 13.20
N ILE A 92 -7.73 -7.62 12.13
CA ILE A 92 -7.45 -8.02 10.74
C ILE A 92 -7.24 -6.75 9.91
N SER A 93 -6.57 -6.87 8.77
CA SER A 93 -6.20 -5.75 7.89
C SER A 93 -6.25 -6.13 6.41
N ASP A 94 -6.51 -5.17 5.53
CA ASP A 94 -6.43 -5.37 4.08
C ASP A 94 -4.99 -5.26 3.56
N PHE A 95 -4.00 -5.34 4.47
CA PHE A 95 -2.61 -5.23 4.12
C PHE A 95 -2.15 -6.33 3.16
N ASN A 96 -2.49 -7.59 3.45
CA ASN A 96 -2.17 -8.75 2.60
C ASN A 96 -3.22 -9.87 2.79
N PRO A 97 -3.20 -10.94 1.97
CA PRO A 97 -4.20 -12.00 2.05
C PRO A 97 -4.31 -12.70 3.42
N THR A 98 -3.19 -12.88 4.12
CA THR A 98 -3.17 -13.49 5.45
C THR A 98 -3.79 -12.54 6.49
N ALA A 99 -3.37 -11.27 6.49
CA ALA A 99 -3.85 -10.26 7.41
C ALA A 99 -5.35 -9.98 7.24
N ALA A 100 -5.89 -10.18 6.03
CA ALA A 100 -7.29 -9.98 5.73
C ALA A 100 -8.21 -11.04 6.35
N LEU A 101 -7.67 -12.19 6.76
CA LEU A 101 -8.45 -13.37 7.21
C LEU A 101 -8.10 -13.83 8.63
N VAL A 102 -6.84 -13.66 9.05
CA VAL A 102 -6.33 -14.22 10.31
C VAL A 102 -6.13 -13.11 11.32
N PHE A 103 -6.82 -13.17 12.46
CA PHE A 103 -6.61 -12.20 13.54
C PHE A 103 -5.18 -12.24 14.08
N ASN A 104 -4.61 -11.06 14.30
CA ASN A 104 -3.38 -10.88 15.06
C ASN A 104 -3.62 -9.86 16.18
N ASN A 105 -2.87 -9.98 17.27
CA ASN A 105 -3.03 -9.12 18.44
C ASN A 105 -1.93 -8.06 18.48
N SER A 106 -2.24 -6.94 19.12
CA SER A 106 -1.29 -5.93 19.57
C SER A 106 -1.64 -5.54 21.00
N GLY A 107 -0.65 -5.18 21.81
CA GLY A 107 -0.94 -4.40 23.01
C GLY A 107 -1.33 -2.98 22.61
N TYR A 108 -2.23 -2.35 23.36
CA TYR A 108 -2.58 -0.96 23.15
C TYR A 108 -2.57 -0.19 24.47
N ARG A 109 -2.27 1.11 24.42
CA ARG A 109 -2.36 2.01 25.57
C ARG A 109 -2.93 3.35 25.18
N VAL A 110 -3.62 4.00 26.13
CA VAL A 110 -3.96 5.41 26.02
C VAL A 110 -3.08 6.21 26.98
N LYS A 111 -2.15 7.00 26.44
CA LYS A 111 -1.21 7.81 27.24
C LYS A 111 -1.32 9.28 26.90
N ALA A 112 -0.96 10.12 27.85
CA ALA A 112 -0.78 11.55 27.60
C ALA A 112 0.68 11.77 27.17
N VAL A 113 0.89 12.06 25.88
CA VAL A 113 2.20 12.49 25.37
C VAL A 113 2.20 14.01 25.28
N GLN A 114 1.69 14.55 24.16
CA GLN A 114 1.32 15.96 24.02
C GLN A 114 -0.20 16.16 24.11
N ARG A 115 -0.94 15.12 23.72
CA ARG A 115 -2.39 14.97 23.79
C ARG A 115 -2.67 13.52 24.23
N PRO A 116 -3.91 13.18 24.62
CA PRO A 116 -4.30 11.78 24.73
C PRO A 116 -4.01 11.06 23.41
N THR A 117 -3.25 9.97 23.49
CA THR A 117 -2.74 9.21 22.35
C THR A 117 -3.05 7.74 22.53
N LEU A 118 -3.67 7.12 21.53
CA LEU A 118 -3.76 5.68 21.36
C LEU A 118 -2.45 5.16 20.74
N ILE A 119 -1.77 4.26 21.44
CA ILE A 119 -0.48 3.69 21.06
C ILE A 119 -0.66 2.18 20.90
N PHE A 120 -0.16 1.62 19.79
CA PHE A 120 -0.06 0.17 19.59
C PHE A 120 1.38 -0.27 19.83
N ASP A 121 1.64 -1.00 20.92
CA ASP A 121 3.00 -1.22 21.45
C ASP A 121 3.60 -2.60 21.16
N THR A 122 2.80 -3.56 20.72
CA THR A 122 3.28 -4.86 20.23
C THR A 122 3.11 -4.96 18.72
N TYR A 123 4.16 -5.36 18.01
CA TYR A 123 4.18 -5.46 16.55
C TYR A 123 3.04 -6.34 16.00
N SER A 124 2.22 -5.79 15.11
CA SER A 124 1.04 -6.42 14.50
C SER A 124 0.73 -5.80 13.13
N TYR A 125 -0.47 -6.02 12.59
CA TYR A 125 -0.81 -5.58 11.22
C TYR A 125 -0.82 -4.07 11.02
N ILE A 126 -1.10 -3.28 12.06
CA ILE A 126 -1.00 -1.81 11.98
C ILE A 126 0.45 -1.33 11.78
N HIS A 127 1.43 -2.15 12.17
CA HIS A 127 2.86 -1.84 12.02
C HIS A 127 3.42 -2.24 10.65
N LEU A 128 2.77 -3.14 9.90
CA LEU A 128 3.31 -3.61 8.62
C LEU A 128 3.50 -2.48 7.59
N PRO A 129 2.53 -1.57 7.35
CA PRO A 129 2.72 -0.53 6.35
C PRO A 129 3.73 0.55 6.76
N CYS A 130 4.06 0.68 8.05
CA CYS A 130 5.04 1.64 8.53
C CYS A 130 6.47 1.06 8.61
N ASP A 131 6.66 -0.23 8.31
CA ASP A 131 7.95 -0.90 8.41
C ASP A 131 8.97 -0.31 7.41
N PRO A 132 10.18 0.06 7.86
CA PRO A 132 11.21 0.60 6.96
C PRO A 132 11.81 -0.43 6.01
N ASP A 133 11.65 -1.73 6.28
CA ASP A 133 12.06 -2.80 5.37
C ASP A 133 10.98 -3.01 4.29
N ALA A 134 11.33 -2.75 3.03
CA ALA A 134 10.39 -2.89 1.92
C ALA A 134 9.99 -4.35 1.66
N SER A 135 10.76 -5.32 2.16
CA SER A 135 10.39 -6.74 2.13
C SER A 135 9.27 -7.09 3.14
N VAL A 136 8.94 -6.14 4.03
CA VAL A 136 7.84 -6.26 5.00
C VAL A 136 6.71 -5.30 4.65
N SER A 137 7.00 -4.02 4.43
CA SER A 137 5.97 -3.01 4.13
C SER A 137 5.41 -3.10 2.71
N HIS A 138 6.12 -3.79 1.81
CA HIS A 138 5.81 -3.86 0.38
C HIS A 138 5.58 -2.46 -0.23
N SER A 139 6.26 -1.46 0.33
CA SER A 139 6.24 -0.10 -0.17
C SER A 139 6.84 -0.07 -1.58
N PRO A 140 6.14 0.49 -2.59
CA PRO A 140 6.66 0.54 -3.96
C PRO A 140 7.84 1.51 -4.10
N TYR A 141 8.25 2.18 -3.02
CA TYR A 141 9.31 3.18 -3.01
C TYR A 141 10.67 2.63 -2.56
N GLY A 142 10.73 1.37 -2.12
CA GLY A 142 11.97 0.70 -1.72
C GLY A 142 12.37 0.89 -0.25
N ASN A 143 13.55 0.41 0.12
CA ASN A 143 14.02 0.36 1.51
C ASN A 143 14.20 1.75 2.13
N GLY A 144 13.86 1.86 3.41
CA GLY A 144 13.87 3.12 4.15
C GLY A 144 12.63 3.99 3.93
N PHE A 145 11.72 3.58 3.04
CA PHE A 145 10.48 4.27 2.75
C PHE A 145 9.27 3.38 3.09
N ASN A 146 8.34 3.90 3.89
CA ASN A 146 7.11 3.21 4.25
C ASN A 146 5.87 3.85 3.60
N TRP A 147 4.66 3.39 3.93
CA TRP A 147 3.44 3.92 3.35
C TRP A 147 3.01 5.29 3.89
N GLY A 148 3.71 5.85 4.88
CA GLY A 148 3.30 7.08 5.56
C GLY A 148 2.12 6.86 6.52
N THR A 149 1.96 5.64 7.05
CA THR A 149 1.01 5.30 8.12
C THR A 149 1.63 5.53 9.50
N ASP A 150 0.80 5.57 10.52
CA ASP A 150 1.15 5.71 11.93
C ASP A 150 0.64 4.50 12.73
N PHE A 151 1.23 4.24 13.89
CA PHE A 151 0.73 3.30 14.91
C PHE A 151 0.60 3.98 16.28
N GLU A 152 0.71 5.31 16.29
CA GLU A 152 0.47 6.16 17.45
C GLU A 152 -0.38 7.35 17.02
N PHE A 153 -1.54 7.51 17.66
CA PHE A 153 -2.59 8.40 17.20
C PHE A 153 -3.11 9.28 18.32
N ALA A 154 -3.00 10.59 18.17
CA ALA A 154 -3.67 11.56 19.03
C ALA A 154 -5.18 11.59 18.73
N PHE A 155 -6.01 11.67 19.78
CA PHE A 155 -7.44 11.93 19.61
C PHE A 155 -7.68 13.35 19.10
N ALA A 156 -8.48 13.48 18.04
CA ALA A 156 -8.56 14.71 17.22
C ALA A 156 -9.94 15.40 17.21
N ASP A 157 -10.99 14.81 17.78
CA ASP A 157 -12.36 15.38 17.72
C ASP A 157 -12.52 16.71 18.48
N ASN A 158 -11.52 17.16 19.24
CA ASN A 158 -11.55 18.42 20.03
C ASN A 158 -12.78 18.55 20.95
N ILE A 159 -13.33 17.42 21.40
CA ILE A 159 -14.45 17.33 22.36
C ILE A 159 -14.03 16.50 23.58
N PRO A 160 -14.74 16.59 24.71
CA PRO A 160 -14.49 15.74 25.86
C PRO A 160 -14.62 14.25 25.53
N ALA A 161 -13.76 13.42 26.13
CA ALA A 161 -13.75 11.97 25.90
C ALA A 161 -15.11 11.30 26.13
N ALA A 162 -15.89 11.79 27.10
CA ALA A 162 -17.23 11.29 27.42
C ALA A 162 -18.24 11.51 26.29
N GLU A 163 -18.04 12.55 25.47
CA GLU A 163 -18.92 12.96 24.38
C GLU A 163 -18.56 12.32 23.04
N LEU A 164 -17.47 11.54 22.98
CA LEU A 164 -17.16 10.73 21.79
C LEU A 164 -18.32 9.78 21.47
N GLY A 165 -18.81 9.88 20.23
CA GLY A 165 -19.90 9.08 19.70
C GLY A 165 -19.43 7.79 19.03
N ASP A 166 -20.16 7.36 18.00
CA ASP A 166 -19.85 6.15 17.23
C ASP A 166 -18.75 6.35 16.18
N THR A 167 -18.16 7.55 16.13
CA THR A 167 -17.01 7.86 15.29
C THR A 167 -15.99 8.63 16.11
N ILE A 168 -14.73 8.16 16.07
CA ILE A 168 -13.60 8.80 16.72
C ILE A 168 -12.58 9.13 15.62
N ARG A 169 -12.17 10.39 15.56
CA ARG A 169 -11.14 10.90 14.67
C ARG A 169 -9.81 10.95 15.38
N LEU A 170 -8.80 10.52 14.66
CA LEU A 170 -7.44 10.34 15.12
C LEU A 170 -6.48 11.04 14.16
N THR A 171 -5.36 11.52 14.68
CA THR A 171 -4.25 12.05 13.89
C THR A 171 -2.98 11.36 14.31
N GLY A 172 -2.28 10.76 13.35
CA GLY A 172 -1.01 10.10 13.58
C GLY A 172 0.06 11.05 14.10
N ASN A 173 0.84 10.61 15.08
CA ASN A 173 1.81 11.47 15.76
C ASN A 173 3.06 11.77 14.93
N LEU A 174 3.45 10.84 14.05
CA LEU A 174 4.69 10.94 13.27
C LEU A 174 4.43 11.43 11.85
N ASN A 175 3.50 10.79 11.13
CA ASN A 175 3.24 11.09 9.72
C ASN A 175 1.99 11.94 9.51
N ASN A 176 1.28 12.31 10.58
CA ASN A 176 0.00 13.00 10.51
C ASN A 176 -1.04 12.24 9.68
N ALA A 177 -0.96 10.90 9.61
CA ALA A 177 -1.97 10.10 8.94
C ALA A 177 -3.35 10.33 9.59
N THR A 178 -4.40 10.41 8.78
CA THR A 178 -5.76 10.54 9.32
C THR A 178 -6.28 9.16 9.67
N GLY A 179 -6.64 8.95 10.93
CA GLY A 179 -7.31 7.75 11.40
C GLY A 179 -8.78 8.00 11.73
N ILE A 180 -9.66 7.08 11.35
CA ILE A 180 -11.09 7.15 11.70
C ILE A 180 -11.52 5.79 12.22
N LEU A 181 -11.96 5.75 13.48
CA LEU A 181 -12.62 4.60 14.08
C LEU A 181 -14.13 4.79 13.98
N VAL A 182 -14.82 3.86 13.31
CA VAL A 182 -16.29 3.79 13.28
C VAL A 182 -16.74 2.56 14.05
N LYS A 183 -17.66 2.72 15.00
CA LYS A 183 -18.17 1.62 15.83
C LYS A 183 -18.82 0.57 14.93
N ALA A 184 -18.37 -0.67 15.04
CA ALA A 184 -18.90 -1.76 14.24
C ALA A 184 -20.28 -2.18 14.75
N THR A 185 -21.14 -2.59 13.82
CA THR A 185 -22.42 -3.24 14.12
C THR A 185 -22.22 -4.75 14.35
N GLN A 186 -23.23 -5.40 14.93
CA GLN A 186 -23.21 -6.86 15.11
C GLN A 186 -23.04 -7.60 13.78
N ALA A 187 -23.74 -7.15 12.72
CA ALA A 187 -23.66 -7.74 11.39
C ALA A 187 -22.26 -7.59 10.77
N GLN A 188 -21.62 -6.43 10.96
CA GLN A 188 -20.23 -6.22 10.52
C GLN A 188 -19.26 -7.14 11.26
N GLN A 189 -19.35 -7.24 12.59
CA GLN A 189 -18.52 -8.19 13.35
C GLN A 189 -18.70 -9.62 12.83
N GLN A 190 -19.94 -10.08 12.62
CA GLN A 190 -20.20 -11.41 12.09
C GLN A 190 -19.53 -11.61 10.72
N THR A 191 -19.61 -10.60 9.85
CA THR A 191 -19.00 -10.66 8.52
C THR A 191 -17.48 -10.67 8.58
N PHE A 192 -16.86 -9.78 9.37
CA PHE A 192 -15.40 -9.75 9.53
C PHE A 192 -14.86 -11.03 10.16
N THR A 193 -15.56 -11.60 11.14
CA THR A 193 -15.15 -12.87 11.76
C THR A 193 -15.31 -14.06 10.81
N ALA A 194 -16.35 -14.09 9.98
CA ALA A 194 -16.60 -15.19 9.06
C ALA A 194 -15.75 -15.13 7.78
N ASN A 195 -15.61 -13.94 7.20
CA ASN A 195 -15.07 -13.74 5.84
C ASN A 195 -13.86 -12.81 5.81
N GLY A 196 -13.46 -12.25 6.94
CA GLY A 196 -12.40 -11.24 6.98
C GLY A 196 -12.81 -9.96 6.25
N ILE A 197 -11.83 -9.31 5.61
CA ILE A 197 -12.08 -8.18 4.71
C ILE A 197 -12.46 -8.71 3.33
N GLY A 198 -13.72 -9.15 3.20
CA GLY A 198 -14.23 -9.85 2.02
C GLY A 198 -14.09 -9.08 0.71
N GLY A 199 -14.18 -7.75 0.71
CA GLY A 199 -13.94 -6.94 -0.48
C GLY A 199 -12.52 -7.11 -1.04
N TYR A 200 -11.52 -7.16 -0.16
CA TYR A 200 -10.12 -7.42 -0.52
C TYR A 200 -9.92 -8.86 -0.99
N THR A 201 -10.40 -9.84 -0.21
CA THR A 201 -10.15 -11.25 -0.50
C THR A 201 -10.87 -11.71 -1.76
N ALA A 202 -12.11 -11.26 -2.01
CA ALA A 202 -12.86 -11.60 -3.21
C ALA A 202 -12.23 -10.98 -4.47
N PHE A 203 -11.85 -9.71 -4.43
CA PHE A 203 -11.24 -9.02 -5.58
C PHE A 203 -9.93 -9.66 -6.03
N ASN A 204 -9.12 -10.09 -5.06
CA ASN A 204 -7.84 -10.73 -5.30
C ASN A 204 -7.94 -12.22 -5.71
N GLN A 205 -9.14 -12.78 -5.87
CA GLN A 205 -9.32 -14.10 -6.50
C GLN A 205 -9.12 -14.05 -8.02
N ILE A 206 -9.37 -12.90 -8.66
CA ILE A 206 -8.98 -12.70 -10.05
C ILE A 206 -7.50 -12.31 -10.07
N LEU A 207 -6.65 -13.29 -10.35
CA LEU A 207 -5.18 -13.14 -10.37
C LEU A 207 -4.65 -12.46 -11.63
N ASN A 208 -5.49 -12.32 -12.66
CA ASN A 208 -5.11 -11.64 -13.90
C ASN A 208 -4.89 -10.15 -13.66
N TYR A 209 -3.84 -9.62 -14.29
CA TYR A 209 -3.51 -8.20 -14.28
C TYR A 209 -4.67 -7.35 -14.81
N PHE A 210 -5.27 -7.77 -15.91
CA PHE A 210 -6.43 -7.10 -16.50
C PHE A 210 -7.73 -7.67 -15.93
N LYS A 211 -8.57 -6.80 -15.35
CA LYS A 211 -9.93 -7.10 -14.92
C LYS A 211 -10.90 -6.22 -15.69
N ARG A 212 -12.09 -6.71 -16.03
CA ARG A 212 -13.06 -5.96 -16.83
C ARG A 212 -14.45 -6.03 -16.25
N VAL A 213 -15.18 -4.93 -16.38
CA VAL A 213 -16.60 -4.82 -16.01
C VAL A 213 -17.36 -4.04 -17.08
N ALA A 214 -18.50 -4.56 -17.51
CA ALA A 214 -19.39 -3.85 -18.44
C ALA A 214 -20.31 -2.92 -17.65
N VAL A 215 -20.28 -1.61 -17.96
CA VAL A 215 -21.02 -0.57 -17.24
C VAL A 215 -21.43 0.53 -18.23
N GLY A 216 -22.67 1.00 -18.15
CA GLY A 216 -23.10 2.19 -18.90
C GLY A 216 -22.95 2.05 -20.42
N GLY A 217 -23.08 0.83 -20.97
CA GLY A 217 -22.90 0.54 -22.39
C GLY A 217 -21.44 0.51 -22.87
N THR A 218 -20.46 0.63 -21.98
CA THR A 218 -19.03 0.52 -22.28
C THR A 218 -18.35 -0.52 -21.38
N THR A 219 -17.08 -0.81 -21.64
CA THR A 219 -16.25 -1.67 -20.78
C THR A 219 -15.26 -0.79 -20.03
N LEU A 220 -15.20 -0.98 -18.71
CA LEU A 220 -14.15 -0.48 -17.84
C LEU A 220 -13.13 -1.59 -17.63
N GLU A 221 -11.88 -1.33 -17.95
CA GLU A 221 -10.73 -2.12 -17.54
C GLU A 221 -10.16 -1.56 -16.24
N ILE A 222 -9.87 -2.46 -15.32
CA ILE A 222 -9.29 -2.21 -14.01
C ILE A 222 -7.96 -2.96 -13.98
N THR A 223 -6.87 -2.23 -13.80
CA THR A 223 -5.53 -2.78 -13.58
C THR A 223 -5.01 -2.33 -12.20
N PRO A 224 -4.06 -3.06 -11.58
CA PRO A 224 -3.43 -2.61 -10.35
C PRO A 224 -2.90 -1.19 -10.51
N GLY A 225 -3.12 -0.31 -9.54
CA GLY A 225 -2.47 1.00 -9.47
C GLY A 225 -1.19 0.93 -8.64
N VAL A 226 -0.90 1.99 -7.91
CA VAL A 226 0.33 2.12 -7.11
C VAL A 226 0.30 1.17 -5.90
N GLY A 227 1.25 0.23 -5.88
CA GLY A 227 1.44 -0.79 -4.84
C GLY A 227 0.17 -1.52 -4.43
N GLY A 228 -0.78 -1.72 -5.36
CA GLY A 228 -2.05 -2.39 -5.11
C GLY A 228 -3.06 -1.60 -4.26
N ARG A 229 -2.80 -0.32 -3.96
CA ARG A 229 -3.68 0.55 -3.12
C ARG A 229 -4.56 1.51 -3.91
N SER A 230 -4.44 1.47 -5.23
CA SER A 230 -5.29 2.19 -6.17
C SER A 230 -5.58 1.31 -7.36
N PHE A 231 -6.52 1.75 -8.20
CA PHE A 231 -6.75 1.18 -9.52
C PHE A 231 -6.37 2.17 -10.60
N ASP A 232 -5.72 1.65 -11.65
CA ASP A 232 -5.62 2.34 -12.92
C ASP A 232 -6.80 1.91 -13.78
N LEU A 233 -7.59 2.89 -14.21
CA LEU A 233 -8.87 2.70 -14.88
C LEU A 233 -8.84 3.24 -16.29
N LYS A 234 -9.37 2.45 -17.22
CA LYS A 234 -9.43 2.79 -18.64
C LYS A 234 -10.72 2.27 -19.26
N THR A 235 -11.30 3.04 -20.17
CA THR A 235 -12.53 2.66 -20.89
C THR A 235 -12.25 2.32 -22.34
N THR A 236 -13.15 1.55 -22.96
CA THR A 236 -13.03 1.14 -24.37
C THR A 236 -12.75 2.34 -25.29
N GLY A 237 -11.67 2.26 -26.07
CA GLY A 237 -11.29 3.27 -27.06
C GLY A 237 -10.61 4.52 -26.50
N SER A 238 -10.45 4.64 -25.19
CA SER A 238 -9.71 5.74 -24.56
C SER A 238 -8.26 5.35 -24.32
N GLN A 239 -7.31 6.25 -24.54
CA GLN A 239 -5.93 6.09 -24.07
C GLN A 239 -5.68 6.72 -22.69
N THR A 240 -6.67 7.44 -22.16
CA THR A 240 -6.55 8.09 -20.85
C THR A 240 -6.67 7.05 -19.75
N ILE A 241 -5.73 7.10 -18.79
CA ILE A 241 -5.72 6.28 -17.58
C ILE A 241 -6.08 7.17 -16.40
N THR A 242 -7.08 6.77 -15.63
CA THR A 242 -7.46 7.46 -14.39
C THR A 242 -7.02 6.60 -13.21
N ASN A 243 -6.11 7.10 -12.38
CA ASN A 243 -5.79 6.45 -11.11
C ASN A 243 -6.81 6.86 -10.03
N VAL A 244 -7.25 5.90 -9.23
CA VAL A 244 -8.15 6.15 -8.10
C VAL A 244 -7.76 5.30 -6.89
N GLY A 245 -7.59 5.93 -5.73
CA GLY A 245 -7.38 5.22 -4.47
C GLY A 245 -8.57 4.33 -4.11
N VAL A 246 -8.31 3.21 -3.43
CA VAL A 246 -9.37 2.27 -3.05
C VAL A 246 -9.32 1.92 -1.57
N GLN A 247 -10.50 1.79 -0.98
CA GLN A 247 -10.70 1.25 0.35
C GLN A 247 -11.43 -0.08 0.27
N TYR A 248 -10.88 -1.12 0.91
CA TYR A 248 -11.58 -2.39 1.04
C TYR A 248 -12.38 -2.42 2.34
N THR A 249 -13.59 -2.98 2.28
CA THR A 249 -14.44 -3.21 3.44
C THR A 249 -14.82 -4.68 3.53
N ALA A 250 -15.67 -5.04 4.50
CA ALA A 250 -16.15 -6.41 4.69
C ALA A 250 -16.76 -7.02 3.40
N THR A 251 -17.40 -6.23 2.55
CA THR A 251 -18.10 -6.72 1.35
C THR A 251 -17.93 -5.85 0.11
N SER A 252 -17.25 -4.71 0.23
CA SER A 252 -17.18 -3.69 -0.83
C SER A 252 -15.76 -3.21 -1.09
N ILE A 253 -15.61 -2.57 -2.24
CA ILE A 253 -14.49 -1.69 -2.60
C ILE A 253 -15.08 -0.30 -2.79
N LEU A 254 -14.62 0.67 -2.02
CA LEU A 254 -14.98 2.07 -2.16
C LEU A 254 -13.88 2.79 -2.94
N LEU A 255 -14.25 3.59 -3.92
CA LEU A 255 -13.32 4.46 -4.63
C LEU A 255 -13.16 5.76 -3.84
N GLU A 256 -11.92 6.21 -3.65
CA GLU A 256 -11.61 7.47 -2.95
C GLU A 256 -12.32 8.66 -3.60
N SER A 257 -12.42 8.63 -4.94
CA SER A 257 -13.18 9.58 -5.73
C SER A 257 -14.10 8.86 -6.72
N PRO A 258 -15.33 9.35 -6.96
CA PRO A 258 -16.22 8.75 -7.94
C PRO A 258 -15.61 8.80 -9.35
N VAL A 259 -15.76 7.71 -10.11
CA VAL A 259 -15.28 7.61 -11.50
C VAL A 259 -16.47 7.50 -12.44
N THR A 260 -16.48 8.31 -13.50
CA THR A 260 -17.58 8.32 -14.47
C THR A 260 -17.27 7.43 -15.67
N VAL A 261 -18.14 6.47 -15.94
CA VAL A 261 -18.06 5.53 -17.06
C VAL A 261 -19.35 5.61 -17.87
N GLY A 262 -19.26 6.21 -19.07
CA GLY A 262 -20.46 6.60 -19.83
C GLY A 262 -21.30 7.61 -19.02
N SER A 263 -22.55 7.26 -18.72
CA SER A 263 -23.44 8.07 -17.87
C SER A 263 -23.47 7.64 -16.40
N VAL A 264 -22.69 6.62 -16.00
CA VAL A 264 -22.72 6.03 -14.65
C VAL A 264 -21.56 6.58 -13.83
N SER A 265 -21.87 7.19 -12.68
CA SER A 265 -20.87 7.58 -11.67
C SER A 265 -20.69 6.43 -10.67
N ILE A 266 -19.53 5.79 -10.70
CA ILE A 266 -19.17 4.64 -9.85
C ILE A 266 -18.47 5.18 -8.60
N LYS A 267 -19.02 4.89 -7.42
CA LYS A 267 -18.42 5.18 -6.11
C LYS A 267 -17.94 3.92 -5.41
N SER A 268 -18.59 2.80 -5.68
CA SER A 268 -18.27 1.53 -5.04
C SER A 268 -18.63 0.34 -5.93
N PHE A 269 -17.88 -0.75 -5.72
CA PHE A 269 -18.30 -2.10 -6.05
C PHE A 269 -18.71 -2.76 -4.73
N ASP A 270 -19.96 -3.17 -4.62
CA ASP A 270 -20.55 -3.70 -3.40
C ASP A 270 -20.96 -5.15 -3.56
N ASN A 271 -20.95 -5.89 -2.45
CA ASN A 271 -21.38 -7.28 -2.37
C ASN A 271 -20.57 -8.18 -3.32
N LEU A 272 -19.23 -8.08 -3.26
CA LEU A 272 -18.35 -8.89 -4.08
C LEU A 272 -18.45 -10.37 -3.67
N ILE A 273 -18.80 -11.22 -4.63
CA ILE A 273 -18.92 -12.66 -4.46
C ILE A 273 -18.11 -13.37 -5.54
N TRP A 274 -17.09 -14.11 -5.13
CA TRP A 274 -16.28 -14.94 -6.01
C TRP A 274 -17.05 -16.16 -6.52
N ASN A 275 -16.95 -16.43 -7.82
CA ASN A 275 -17.46 -17.64 -8.46
C ASN A 275 -16.30 -18.42 -9.08
N GLY A 276 -15.80 -19.42 -8.35
CA GLY A 276 -14.69 -20.27 -8.78
C GLY A 276 -14.97 -21.12 -10.02
N GLY A 277 -16.24 -21.40 -10.35
CA GLY A 277 -16.60 -22.19 -11.53
C GLY A 277 -16.41 -21.42 -12.84
N THR A 278 -16.58 -20.09 -12.81
CA THR A 278 -16.42 -19.21 -13.98
C THR A 278 -15.17 -18.35 -13.91
N GLY A 279 -14.51 -18.29 -12.75
CA GLY A 279 -13.37 -17.40 -12.52
C GLY A 279 -13.78 -15.92 -12.49
N THR A 280 -15.01 -15.60 -12.06
CA THR A 280 -15.57 -14.24 -12.08
C THR A 280 -16.03 -13.78 -10.71
N ILE A 281 -16.27 -12.48 -10.56
CA ILE A 281 -16.86 -11.89 -9.35
C ILE A 281 -18.20 -11.28 -9.71
N SER A 282 -19.25 -11.68 -9.01
CA SER A 282 -20.54 -10.96 -9.03
C SER A 282 -20.48 -9.81 -8.03
N ALA A 283 -20.95 -8.63 -8.42
CA ALA A 283 -21.00 -7.44 -7.57
C ALA A 283 -22.16 -6.54 -7.96
N SER A 284 -22.29 -5.40 -7.29
CA SER A 284 -23.21 -4.32 -7.62
C SER A 284 -22.49 -2.97 -7.61
N ILE A 285 -22.81 -2.09 -8.55
CA ILE A 285 -22.31 -0.70 -8.53
C ILE A 285 -23.22 0.12 -7.62
N ASN A 286 -22.61 0.83 -6.68
CA ASN A 286 -23.28 1.70 -5.71
C ASN A 286 -24.46 0.99 -5.00
N GLY A 287 -24.30 -0.31 -4.73
CA GLY A 287 -25.30 -1.19 -4.10
C GLY A 287 -26.52 -1.56 -4.96
N ASN A 288 -26.65 -1.04 -6.19
CA ASN A 288 -27.93 -1.09 -6.92
C ASN A 288 -27.86 -1.75 -8.30
N THR A 289 -26.77 -1.57 -9.05
CA THR A 289 -26.68 -2.07 -10.43
C THR A 289 -25.83 -3.33 -10.50
N PRO A 290 -26.39 -4.53 -10.72
CA PRO A 290 -25.62 -5.76 -10.79
C PRO A 290 -24.59 -5.73 -11.91
N VAL A 291 -23.39 -6.20 -11.63
CA VAL A 291 -22.28 -6.29 -12.58
C VAL A 291 -21.47 -7.56 -12.35
N THR A 292 -20.70 -7.95 -13.36
CA THR A 292 -19.74 -9.05 -13.27
C THR A 292 -18.35 -8.53 -13.60
N ILE A 293 -17.39 -8.77 -12.71
CA ILE A 293 -15.96 -8.51 -12.95
C ILE A 293 -15.34 -9.80 -13.49
N THR A 294 -14.64 -9.69 -14.61
CA THR A 294 -14.08 -10.83 -15.36
C THR A 294 -12.57 -10.65 -15.59
N PRO A 295 -11.78 -11.73 -15.62
CA PRO A 295 -10.39 -11.67 -16.02
C PRO A 295 -10.24 -11.38 -17.51
N ALA A 296 -9.12 -10.76 -17.90
CA ALA A 296 -8.69 -10.65 -19.28
C ALA A 296 -7.19 -10.96 -19.43
N LEU A 297 -6.81 -11.42 -20.63
CA LEU A 297 -5.44 -11.83 -20.95
C LEU A 297 -4.62 -10.75 -21.67
N ALA A 298 -5.25 -9.63 -22.02
CA ALA A 298 -4.65 -8.56 -22.82
C ALA A 298 -5.28 -7.21 -22.46
N PRO A 299 -4.59 -6.09 -22.70
CA PRO A 299 -5.14 -4.76 -22.46
C PRO A 299 -6.37 -4.49 -23.35
N LEU A 300 -7.35 -3.76 -22.80
CA LEU A 300 -8.62 -3.43 -23.48
C LEU A 300 -8.42 -2.55 -24.70
N THR A 301 -7.50 -1.60 -24.60
CA THR A 301 -7.09 -0.75 -25.72
C THR A 301 -5.57 -0.60 -25.62
N PRO A 302 -4.78 -1.47 -26.28
CA PRO A 302 -3.33 -1.37 -26.27
C PRO A 302 -2.88 0.01 -26.75
N GLU A 303 -1.90 0.61 -26.08
CA GLU A 303 -1.29 1.84 -26.58
C GLU A 303 -0.46 1.55 -27.83
N PRO A 304 -0.68 2.28 -28.94
CA PRO A 304 0.13 2.13 -30.15
C PRO A 304 1.61 2.31 -29.84
N ASP A 305 2.46 1.43 -30.39
CA ASP A 305 3.92 1.49 -30.30
C ASP A 305 4.52 1.53 -28.89
N VAL A 306 3.73 1.27 -27.83
CA VAL A 306 4.19 1.39 -26.44
C VAL A 306 5.40 0.52 -26.12
N ALA A 307 5.46 -0.70 -26.67
CA ALA A 307 6.60 -1.59 -26.48
C ALA A 307 7.87 -1.05 -27.17
N LEU A 308 7.73 -0.44 -28.35
CA LEU A 308 8.83 0.19 -29.06
C LEU A 308 9.32 1.44 -28.32
N ASN A 309 8.40 2.29 -27.86
CA ASN A 309 8.73 3.50 -27.12
C ASN A 309 9.41 3.17 -25.78
N PHE A 310 8.95 2.13 -25.07
CA PHE A 310 9.60 1.64 -23.87
C PHE A 310 11.04 1.15 -24.14
N TYR A 311 11.24 0.40 -25.21
CA TYR A 311 12.57 -0.04 -25.64
C TYR A 311 13.49 1.14 -25.96
N ILE A 312 13.02 2.08 -26.81
CA ILE A 312 13.80 3.25 -27.23
C ILE A 312 14.17 4.14 -26.04
N ALA A 313 13.25 4.38 -25.11
CA ALA A 313 13.55 5.19 -23.93
C ALA A 313 14.66 4.57 -23.04
N GLY A 314 14.77 3.24 -23.01
CA GLY A 314 15.87 2.54 -22.34
C GLY A 314 17.20 2.55 -23.11
N LEU A 315 17.24 3.04 -24.36
CA LEU A 315 18.52 3.25 -25.06
C LEU A 315 19.30 4.41 -24.46
N ASP A 316 18.65 5.38 -23.80
CA ASP A 316 19.30 6.55 -23.20
C ASP A 316 19.36 6.49 -21.65
N GLY A 317 18.52 5.67 -21.02
CA GLY A 317 18.44 5.52 -19.56
C GLY A 317 18.36 4.07 -19.08
N ALA A 318 18.36 3.86 -17.77
CA ALA A 318 18.23 2.52 -17.18
C ALA A 318 16.81 2.31 -16.67
N TRP A 319 16.17 1.23 -17.08
CA TRP A 319 14.93 0.79 -16.46
C TRP A 319 15.25 0.04 -15.17
N LEU A 320 14.71 0.49 -14.04
CA LEU A 320 14.85 -0.17 -12.75
C LEU A 320 13.52 -0.75 -12.29
N ALA A 321 13.57 -1.97 -11.78
CA ALA A 321 12.49 -2.62 -11.04
C ALA A 321 12.99 -3.00 -9.66
N GLY A 322 12.43 -2.39 -8.61
CA GLY A 322 12.80 -2.70 -7.22
C GLY A 322 12.47 -4.16 -6.88
N PRO A 323 11.19 -4.50 -6.66
CA PRO A 323 10.77 -5.90 -6.50
C PRO A 323 10.84 -6.67 -7.82
N GLY A 324 10.96 -8.00 -7.71
CA GLY A 324 10.83 -8.90 -8.86
C GLY A 324 9.39 -9.02 -9.37
N PHE A 325 9.13 -10.08 -10.15
CA PHE A 325 7.78 -10.34 -10.66
C PHE A 325 6.76 -10.50 -9.53
N HIS A 326 5.64 -9.80 -9.64
CA HIS A 326 4.40 -10.26 -9.05
C HIS A 326 3.90 -11.46 -9.86
N VAL A 327 3.58 -12.56 -9.20
CA VAL A 327 3.01 -13.76 -9.86
C VAL A 327 1.89 -14.33 -9.02
N ARG A 328 0.70 -14.45 -9.60
CA ARG A 328 -0.46 -15.12 -8.98
C ARG A 328 -0.76 -14.62 -7.55
N GLY A 329 -0.76 -13.31 -7.33
CA GLY A 329 -1.08 -12.72 -6.03
C GLY A 329 0.11 -12.60 -5.07
N VAL A 330 1.31 -12.98 -5.51
CA VAL A 330 2.54 -12.94 -4.69
C VAL A 330 3.49 -11.92 -5.27
N ASP A 331 3.74 -10.84 -4.53
CA ASP A 331 4.79 -9.86 -4.84
C ASP A 331 6.18 -10.48 -4.65
N ASP A 332 7.15 -10.08 -5.47
CA ASP A 332 8.50 -10.66 -5.50
C ASP A 332 8.49 -12.20 -5.44
N ALA A 333 7.69 -12.84 -6.29
CA ALA A 333 7.35 -14.26 -6.22
C ALA A 333 8.56 -15.23 -6.23
N TYR A 334 9.72 -14.74 -6.65
CA TYR A 334 10.96 -15.50 -6.71
C TYR A 334 12.03 -15.00 -5.73
N ASN A 335 11.69 -14.09 -4.82
CA ASN A 335 12.55 -13.56 -3.76
C ASN A 335 13.82 -12.87 -4.31
N LEU A 336 13.69 -12.02 -5.33
CA LEU A 336 14.83 -11.26 -5.84
C LEU A 336 15.35 -10.24 -4.81
N LEU A 337 14.48 -9.70 -3.95
CA LEU A 337 14.92 -8.79 -2.88
C LEU A 337 15.89 -9.45 -1.89
N LYS A 338 15.85 -10.78 -1.79
CA LYS A 338 16.72 -11.59 -0.92
C LYS A 338 17.78 -12.36 -1.72
N LEU A 339 18.00 -11.97 -2.97
CA LEU A 339 18.97 -12.63 -3.84
C LEU A 339 20.38 -12.50 -3.24
N PRO A 340 21.06 -13.60 -2.91
CA PRO A 340 22.39 -13.53 -2.32
C PRO A 340 23.43 -13.10 -3.36
N TYR A 341 24.39 -12.29 -2.93
CA TYR A 341 25.63 -12.03 -3.67
C TYR A 341 26.77 -11.73 -2.68
N PRO A 342 27.96 -12.34 -2.81
CA PRO A 342 29.07 -12.09 -1.89
C PRO A 342 29.44 -10.60 -1.80
N GLY A 343 29.27 -10.00 -0.62
CA GLY A 343 29.54 -8.57 -0.40
C GLY A 343 28.51 -7.61 -1.01
N GLY A 344 27.48 -8.12 -1.70
CA GLY A 344 26.49 -7.31 -2.41
C GLY A 344 25.12 -7.35 -1.76
N THR A 345 24.44 -6.21 -1.74
CA THR A 345 23.01 -6.10 -1.40
C THR A 345 22.23 -5.87 -2.69
N TYR A 346 21.21 -6.68 -2.96
CA TYR A 346 20.33 -6.47 -4.11
C TYR A 346 19.66 -5.10 -4.00
N LEU A 347 19.67 -4.33 -5.10
CA LEU A 347 19.00 -3.04 -5.18
C LEU A 347 17.79 -3.11 -6.11
N ALA A 348 17.97 -3.62 -7.33
CA ALA A 348 16.93 -3.65 -8.36
C ALA A 348 17.28 -4.66 -9.47
N MET A 349 16.28 -5.07 -10.24
CA MET A 349 16.47 -5.57 -11.60
C MET A 349 16.72 -4.39 -12.53
N VAL A 350 17.74 -4.48 -13.37
CA VAL A 350 18.05 -3.48 -14.38
C VAL A 350 17.72 -4.02 -15.77
N TYR A 351 17.04 -3.21 -16.58
CA TYR A 351 16.88 -3.44 -18.01
C TYR A 351 17.51 -2.29 -18.81
N LEU A 352 18.43 -2.65 -19.69
CA LEU A 352 19.33 -1.75 -20.40
C LEU A 352 19.40 -2.20 -21.88
N PRO A 353 18.47 -1.69 -22.71
CA PRO A 353 18.46 -1.89 -24.15
C PRO A 353 19.78 -1.58 -24.86
N GLY A 354 20.18 -2.45 -25.80
CA GLY A 354 21.25 -2.19 -26.76
C GLY A 354 22.61 -1.89 -26.15
N ARG A 355 22.93 -2.45 -24.99
CA ARG A 355 24.20 -2.19 -24.28
C ARG A 355 25.31 -3.17 -24.61
N VAL A 356 25.01 -4.29 -25.27
CA VAL A 356 25.97 -5.37 -25.51
C VAL A 356 26.11 -5.66 -27.00
N ASN A 357 27.32 -6.07 -27.40
CA ASN A 357 27.67 -6.46 -28.77
C ASN A 357 27.29 -5.42 -29.83
N GLY A 358 27.71 -4.16 -29.65
CA GLY A 358 27.46 -3.10 -30.63
C GLY A 358 26.00 -2.65 -30.75
N GLY A 359 25.14 -3.04 -29.80
CA GLY A 359 23.73 -2.63 -29.76
C GLY A 359 22.73 -3.77 -30.00
N ASP A 360 23.21 -4.97 -30.34
CA ASP A 360 22.34 -6.10 -30.72
C ASP A 360 21.70 -6.81 -29.52
N LEU A 361 22.26 -6.62 -28.32
CA LEU A 361 21.87 -7.35 -27.11
C LEU A 361 21.62 -6.38 -25.95
N ASP A 362 20.68 -6.78 -25.10
CA ASP A 362 20.28 -6.04 -23.91
C ASP A 362 20.92 -6.63 -22.66
N VAL A 363 21.12 -5.80 -21.65
CA VAL A 363 21.34 -6.27 -20.27
C VAL A 363 19.99 -6.32 -19.57
N LEU A 364 19.66 -7.47 -18.99
CA LEU A 364 18.48 -7.71 -18.17
C LEU A 364 18.90 -8.55 -16.96
N SER A 365 19.37 -7.89 -15.90
CA SER A 365 20.14 -8.53 -14.82
C SER A 365 19.85 -7.89 -13.46
N PRO A 366 20.05 -8.61 -12.33
CA PRO A 366 20.05 -7.99 -11.01
C PRO A 366 21.22 -6.99 -10.88
N TYR A 367 20.98 -5.89 -10.17
CA TYR A 367 21.95 -4.88 -9.79
C TYR A 367 22.17 -4.92 -8.26
N PHE A 368 23.43 -4.92 -7.85
CA PHE A 368 23.84 -5.00 -6.44
C PHE A 368 24.66 -3.79 -6.05
N THR A 369 24.50 -3.34 -4.81
CA THR A 369 25.30 -2.28 -4.18
C THR A 369 26.23 -2.86 -3.11
N GLY A 370 27.27 -2.11 -2.73
CA GLY A 370 28.24 -2.53 -1.69
C GLY A 370 29.40 -3.37 -2.23
N LEU A 371 29.50 -3.51 -3.55
CA LEU A 371 30.60 -4.19 -4.23
C LEU A 371 31.78 -3.25 -4.46
N ASP A 372 33.01 -3.77 -4.28
CA ASP A 372 34.26 -3.02 -4.40
C ASP A 372 34.50 -2.44 -5.81
N ASP A 373 33.96 -3.09 -6.85
CA ASP A 373 34.25 -2.75 -8.26
C ASP A 373 33.15 -1.90 -8.94
N GLY A 374 32.06 -1.57 -8.24
CA GLY A 374 31.01 -0.65 -8.72
C GLY A 374 30.28 -1.03 -10.02
N TYR A 375 30.58 -2.19 -10.62
CA TYR A 375 30.01 -2.65 -11.89
C TYR A 375 28.85 -3.63 -11.63
N PRO A 376 27.75 -3.59 -12.42
CA PRO A 376 26.74 -4.64 -12.38
C PRO A 376 27.38 -5.99 -12.68
N TYR A 377 27.35 -6.91 -11.71
CA TYR A 377 27.75 -8.29 -11.99
C TYR A 377 26.63 -8.95 -12.80
N VAL A 378 26.94 -9.30 -14.04
CA VAL A 378 26.00 -10.01 -14.92
C VAL A 378 26.07 -11.49 -14.60
N TYR A 379 25.08 -12.00 -13.87
CA TYR A 379 24.93 -13.44 -13.69
C TYR A 379 24.77 -14.16 -15.04
N ALA A 380 25.11 -15.45 -15.11
CA ALA A 380 25.04 -16.28 -16.31
C ALA A 380 23.61 -16.40 -16.88
N GLY A 381 23.13 -15.37 -17.59
CA GLY A 381 21.71 -15.24 -17.94
C GLY A 381 21.18 -13.82 -17.86
N GLY A 382 22.01 -12.82 -17.56
CA GLY A 382 21.64 -11.41 -17.53
C GLY A 382 21.75 -10.69 -18.88
N ILE A 383 21.99 -11.42 -19.97
CA ILE A 383 21.99 -10.90 -21.34
C ILE A 383 20.76 -11.44 -22.07
N ALA A 384 20.05 -10.58 -22.78
CA ALA A 384 18.87 -10.95 -23.54
C ALA A 384 18.95 -10.45 -24.98
N GLN A 385 18.43 -11.26 -25.90
CA GLN A 385 18.10 -10.80 -27.24
C GLN A 385 16.65 -10.30 -27.23
N PRO A 386 16.40 -8.99 -27.44
CA PRO A 386 15.04 -8.45 -27.53
C PRO A 386 14.40 -8.74 -28.88
N GLY A 387 13.09 -8.59 -28.93
CA GLY A 387 12.32 -8.53 -30.16
C GLY A 387 10.99 -7.83 -29.92
N ILE A 388 10.40 -7.26 -30.97
CA ILE A 388 9.04 -6.70 -30.92
C ILE A 388 8.19 -7.47 -31.91
N THR A 389 7.15 -8.14 -31.40
CA THR A 389 6.24 -8.94 -32.21
C THR A 389 4.81 -8.52 -31.92
N GLN A 390 4.11 -7.98 -32.93
CA GLN A 390 2.71 -7.53 -32.81
C GLN A 390 2.48 -6.56 -31.62
N GLY A 391 3.38 -5.58 -31.46
CA GLY A 391 3.29 -4.58 -30.37
C GLY A 391 3.64 -5.11 -28.98
N ARG A 392 4.18 -6.32 -28.87
CA ARG A 392 4.66 -6.92 -27.61
C ARG A 392 6.17 -7.04 -27.59
N LEU A 393 6.76 -6.82 -26.43
CA LEU A 393 8.19 -7.04 -26.20
C LEU A 393 8.44 -8.52 -25.93
N THR A 394 9.46 -9.11 -26.53
CA THR A 394 9.87 -10.51 -26.32
C THR A 394 11.34 -10.56 -25.95
N PHE A 395 11.72 -11.52 -25.11
CA PHE A 395 13.11 -11.77 -24.77
C PHE A 395 13.48 -13.20 -25.06
N ARG A 396 14.72 -13.38 -25.51
CA ARG A 396 15.44 -14.64 -25.43
C ARG A 396 16.66 -14.44 -24.55
N MET A 397 16.60 -14.91 -23.32
CA MET A 397 17.72 -14.89 -22.39
C MET A 397 18.85 -15.76 -22.96
N LEU A 398 20.04 -15.20 -23.04
CA LEU A 398 21.24 -15.86 -23.51
C LEU A 398 22.07 -16.30 -22.30
N ASN A 399 22.79 -17.41 -22.44
CA ASN A 399 23.74 -17.82 -21.42
C ASN A 399 24.94 -16.86 -21.47
N GLY A 400 25.02 -15.93 -20.51
CA GLY A 400 26.21 -15.11 -20.29
C GLY A 400 27.35 -16.04 -19.85
N GLY A 401 28.49 -15.97 -20.53
CA GLY A 401 29.62 -16.89 -20.37
C GLY A 401 30.43 -16.73 -19.08
N ASP A 402 29.78 -16.50 -17.94
CA ASP A 402 30.41 -16.38 -16.62
C ASP A 402 30.37 -17.73 -15.87
N PRO A 403 31.43 -18.13 -15.14
CA PRO A 403 31.46 -19.38 -14.36
C PRO A 403 30.43 -19.49 -13.21
N VAL A 404 29.73 -18.41 -12.83
CA VAL A 404 28.77 -18.44 -11.71
C VAL A 404 27.42 -19.03 -12.12
N VAL A 405 27.02 -20.14 -11.46
CA VAL A 405 25.69 -20.76 -11.64
C VAL A 405 24.60 -19.82 -11.12
N ASN A 406 23.57 -19.57 -11.93
CA ASN A 406 22.43 -18.75 -11.51
C ASN A 406 21.73 -19.35 -10.27
N PRO A 407 21.42 -18.53 -9.26
CA PRO A 407 20.57 -18.96 -8.15
C PRO A 407 19.15 -19.30 -8.64
N PRO A 408 18.40 -20.17 -7.93
CA PRO A 408 17.05 -20.59 -8.32
C PRO A 408 16.07 -19.44 -8.59
N ALA A 409 16.17 -18.37 -7.81
CA ALA A 409 15.38 -17.14 -7.96
C ALA A 409 15.55 -16.51 -9.35
N LEU A 410 16.80 -16.40 -9.82
CA LEU A 410 17.11 -15.84 -11.14
C LEU A 410 16.73 -16.80 -12.27
N ILE A 411 16.90 -18.11 -12.08
CA ILE A 411 16.45 -19.13 -13.06
C ILE A 411 14.94 -19.04 -13.28
N ALA A 412 14.15 -18.90 -12.20
CA ALA A 412 12.71 -18.78 -12.29
C ALA A 412 12.29 -17.47 -12.98
N THR A 413 12.95 -16.36 -12.65
CA THR A 413 12.73 -15.05 -13.27
C THR A 413 13.04 -15.08 -14.78
N ASN A 414 14.20 -15.61 -15.17
CA ASN A 414 14.61 -15.74 -16.57
C ASN A 414 13.68 -16.66 -17.38
N ARG A 415 13.05 -17.63 -16.72
CA ARG A 415 12.04 -18.48 -17.35
C ARG A 415 10.80 -17.66 -17.76
N ILE A 416 10.33 -16.74 -16.91
CA ILE A 416 9.24 -15.84 -17.30
C ILE A 416 9.68 -14.97 -18.49
N PHE A 417 10.84 -14.33 -18.42
CA PHE A 417 11.36 -13.49 -19.53
C PHE A 417 11.43 -14.23 -20.86
N ASN A 418 11.94 -15.47 -20.86
CA ASN A 418 12.00 -16.29 -22.07
C ASN A 418 10.64 -16.64 -22.66
N PHE A 419 9.66 -16.99 -21.81
CA PHE A 419 8.41 -17.59 -22.27
C PHE A 419 7.19 -16.67 -22.22
N GLY A 420 7.31 -15.45 -21.70
CA GLY A 420 6.20 -14.50 -21.61
C GLY A 420 4.99 -15.05 -20.83
N ARG A 421 5.23 -16.00 -19.91
CA ARG A 421 4.20 -16.76 -19.19
C ARG A 421 4.74 -17.25 -17.84
N THR A 422 3.85 -17.35 -16.85
CA THR A 422 4.22 -17.70 -15.46
C THR A 422 4.33 -19.20 -15.19
N ALA A 423 3.75 -20.05 -16.06
CA ALA A 423 3.75 -21.50 -15.90
C ALA A 423 3.62 -22.23 -17.25
N ALA A 424 3.95 -23.51 -17.25
CA ALA A 424 3.77 -24.40 -18.40
C ALA A 424 2.28 -24.56 -18.79
N PRO A 425 1.96 -24.94 -20.05
CA PRO A 425 2.89 -25.22 -21.15
C PRO A 425 3.49 -23.94 -21.75
N TYR A 426 4.80 -23.98 -21.98
CA TYR A 426 5.52 -22.92 -22.67
C TYR A 426 5.36 -23.07 -24.18
N THR A 427 5.23 -21.95 -24.89
CA THR A 427 5.02 -21.93 -26.34
C THR A 427 6.19 -21.25 -27.04
N THR A 428 6.51 -21.74 -28.24
CA THR A 428 7.52 -21.15 -29.13
C THR A 428 6.84 -20.82 -30.47
N PRO A 429 6.88 -19.57 -30.95
CA PRO A 429 7.56 -18.42 -30.34
C PRO A 429 6.89 -17.97 -29.03
N SER A 430 7.66 -17.27 -28.20
CA SER A 430 7.18 -16.69 -26.93
C SER A 430 6.05 -15.70 -27.21
N PRO A 431 4.94 -15.71 -26.45
CA PRO A 431 3.90 -14.69 -26.53
C PRO A 431 4.40 -13.29 -26.12
N GLY A 432 5.52 -13.21 -25.41
CA GLY A 432 6.11 -11.95 -24.97
C GLY A 432 5.35 -11.26 -23.84
N PHE A 433 5.42 -9.93 -23.86
CA PHE A 433 4.92 -9.06 -22.80
C PHE A 433 4.13 -7.89 -23.39
N TYR A 434 2.98 -7.60 -22.78
CA TYR A 434 2.34 -6.30 -22.95
C TYR A 434 3.07 -5.29 -22.08
N ILE A 435 3.44 -4.15 -22.67
CA ILE A 435 3.90 -2.99 -21.92
C ILE A 435 2.68 -2.12 -21.63
N VAL A 436 2.45 -1.82 -20.36
CA VAL A 436 1.31 -1.05 -19.87
C VAL A 436 1.84 0.17 -19.14
N ARG A 437 1.67 1.36 -19.72
CA ARG A 437 1.97 2.62 -19.04
C ARG A 437 1.03 2.81 -17.85
N LYS A 438 1.54 3.31 -16.74
CA LYS A 438 0.76 3.67 -15.55
C LYS A 438 0.21 5.09 -15.66
N ALA A 439 -0.71 5.45 -14.77
CA ALA A 439 -1.33 6.77 -14.77
C ALA A 439 -0.35 7.94 -14.57
N ASP A 440 0.80 7.71 -13.90
CA ASP A 440 1.84 8.72 -13.71
C ASP A 440 2.60 9.10 -14.99
N GLY A 441 2.42 8.31 -16.06
CA GLY A 441 3.04 8.53 -17.37
C GLY A 441 4.52 8.15 -17.47
N VAL A 442 5.16 7.74 -16.38
CA VAL A 442 6.62 7.51 -16.30
C VAL A 442 6.99 6.12 -15.80
N THR A 443 6.04 5.41 -15.19
CA THR A 443 6.21 3.99 -14.82
C THR A 443 5.43 3.09 -15.78
N PHE A 444 5.93 1.85 -15.92
CA PHE A 444 5.40 0.87 -16.86
C PHE A 444 5.37 -0.51 -16.24
N ASP A 445 4.27 -1.23 -16.39
CA ASP A 445 4.20 -2.65 -16.08
C ASP A 445 4.46 -3.48 -17.33
N MET A 446 5.37 -4.44 -17.20
CA MET A 446 5.63 -5.46 -18.21
C MET A 446 4.87 -6.72 -17.82
N VAL A 447 3.76 -7.00 -18.51
CA VAL A 447 2.78 -8.04 -18.16
C VAL A 447 2.92 -9.24 -19.08
N THR A 448 2.95 -10.46 -18.53
CA THR A 448 3.04 -11.70 -19.31
C THR A 448 1.90 -11.83 -20.31
N ALA A 449 2.19 -11.87 -21.61
CA ALA A 449 1.15 -11.94 -22.63
C ALA A 449 0.54 -13.35 -22.79
N GLY A 450 1.20 -14.39 -22.25
CA GLY A 450 0.73 -15.78 -22.33
C GLY A 450 -0.38 -16.14 -21.34
N ASP A 451 -0.50 -15.41 -20.23
CA ASP A 451 -1.50 -15.67 -19.19
C ASP A 451 -1.97 -14.44 -18.40
N ALA A 452 -1.30 -13.29 -18.50
CA ALA A 452 -1.53 -12.09 -17.70
C ALA A 452 -1.54 -12.35 -16.18
N LEU A 453 -0.85 -13.41 -15.72
CA LEU A 453 -0.77 -13.79 -14.31
C LEU A 453 0.51 -13.32 -13.63
N GLY A 454 1.41 -12.68 -14.38
CA GLY A 454 2.63 -12.10 -13.84
C GLY A 454 3.00 -10.79 -14.49
N TRP A 455 3.57 -9.88 -13.70
CA TRP A 455 4.07 -8.60 -14.17
C TRP A 455 5.23 -8.10 -13.31
N ILE A 456 6.02 -7.21 -13.87
CA ILE A 456 7.10 -6.50 -13.18
C ILE A 456 7.00 -5.00 -13.54
N SER A 457 7.17 -4.14 -12.54
CA SER A 457 7.02 -2.69 -12.68
C SER A 457 8.37 -2.02 -12.87
N TRP A 458 8.48 -1.17 -13.88
CA TRP A 458 9.69 -0.48 -14.29
C TRP A 458 9.54 1.03 -14.18
N ALA A 459 10.59 1.69 -13.70
CA ALA A 459 10.76 3.14 -13.73
C ALA A 459 12.06 3.49 -14.45
N LEU A 460 12.02 4.50 -15.32
CA LEU A 460 13.22 5.00 -16.00
C LEU A 460 14.01 5.89 -15.04
N GLN A 461 15.33 5.71 -14.98
CA GLN A 461 16.27 6.58 -14.26
C GLN A 461 17.10 7.41 -15.22
#